data_AF-A0A3D5F2G1-F1
#
_entry.id   AF-A0A3D5F2G1-F1
#
_cell.length_a   1.000
_cell.length_b   1.000
_cell.length_c   1.000
_cell.angle_alpha   90.00
_cell.angle_beta   90.00
_cell.angle_gamma   90.00
#
_symmetry.space_group_name_H-M   'P 1'
#
loop_
_entity.id
_entity.type
_entity.pdbx_description
1 polymer ?
#
loop_
_entity_poly.entity_id
_entity_poly.type
_entity_poly.pdbx_seq_one_letter_code
_entity_poly.pdbx_strand_id
1 'polypeptide(L)'
;MQATIKADRGLFSYPKYWAHCYGSAPFLPMSRAEMDELGWDSCDIILVTGDAYVDHPSFGMAIIGRLLEAHGYRVGIIAQPDWQNKNDFMKLGKPN
;
A
#
# COMPACT_ATOMS: atom_id res chain seq x y z
N MET A 1 -20.26 -34.69 7.57
CA MET A 1 -21.07 -33.66 6.86
C MET A 1 -20.23 -32.39 6.88
N GLN A 2 -19.57 -32.04 5.78
CA GLN A 2 -18.63 -30.91 5.74
C GLN A 2 -19.42 -29.66 5.33
N ALA A 3 -19.57 -28.70 6.24
CA ALA A 3 -20.19 -27.42 5.91
C ALA A 3 -19.21 -26.63 5.03
N THR A 4 -19.48 -26.57 3.74
CA THR A 4 -18.74 -25.68 2.82
C THR A 4 -19.22 -24.26 3.10
N ILE A 5 -18.37 -23.44 3.72
CA ILE A 5 -18.62 -22.00 3.84
C ILE A 5 -18.56 -21.42 2.43
N LYS A 6 -19.71 -21.04 1.87
CA LYS A 6 -19.79 -20.31 0.61
C LYS A 6 -19.84 -18.82 0.92
N ALA A 7 -18.90 -18.05 0.38
CA ALA A 7 -18.93 -16.60 0.52
C ALA A 7 -20.18 -16.03 -0.18
N ASP A 8 -20.84 -15.06 0.46
CA ASP A 8 -22.03 -14.37 -0.09
C ASP A 8 -21.71 -13.57 -1.37
N ARG A 9 -20.44 -13.17 -1.54
CA ARG A 9 -19.99 -12.34 -2.66
C ARG A 9 -18.64 -12.80 -3.18
N GLY A 10 -18.37 -12.49 -4.45
CA GLY A 10 -17.05 -12.71 -5.05
C GLY A 10 -16.00 -11.77 -4.44
N LEU A 11 -14.74 -12.23 -4.38
CA LEU A 11 -13.62 -11.50 -3.76
C LEU A 11 -13.45 -10.07 -4.32
N PHE A 12 -13.61 -9.91 -5.64
CA PHE A 12 -13.44 -8.63 -6.34
C PHE A 12 -14.75 -7.89 -6.63
N SER A 13 -15.82 -8.21 -5.89
CA SER A 13 -17.13 -7.58 -6.10
C SER A 13 -17.29 -6.21 -5.44
N TYR A 14 -16.37 -5.83 -4.56
CA TYR A 14 -16.41 -4.53 -3.88
C TYR A 14 -16.04 -3.40 -4.84
N PRO A 15 -16.73 -2.24 -4.78
CA PRO A 15 -16.33 -1.07 -5.52
C PRO A 15 -14.92 -0.65 -5.09
N LYS A 16 -14.14 -0.15 -6.06
CA LYS A 16 -12.81 0.40 -5.76
C LYS A 16 -12.94 1.64 -4.88
N TYR A 17 -11.95 1.85 -4.02
CA TYR A 17 -11.83 3.05 -3.22
C TYR A 17 -11.70 4.30 -4.12
N TRP A 18 -12.17 5.46 -3.66
CA TRP A 18 -12.31 6.66 -4.48
C TRP A 18 -10.99 7.12 -5.12
N ALA A 19 -9.86 6.89 -4.45
CA ALA A 19 -8.54 7.32 -4.90
C ALA A 19 -8.00 6.53 -6.12
N HIS A 20 -8.73 5.53 -6.63
CA HIS A 20 -8.38 4.86 -7.88
C HIS A 20 -8.30 5.81 -9.09
N CYS A 21 -8.88 7.02 -9.00
CA CYS A 21 -8.75 8.05 -10.03
C CYS A 21 -7.31 8.54 -10.24
N TYR A 22 -6.42 8.41 -9.25
CA TYR A 22 -5.00 8.73 -9.38
C TYR A 22 -4.20 7.67 -10.15
N GLY A 23 -4.79 6.51 -10.44
CA GLY A 23 -4.09 5.38 -11.05
C GLY A 23 -3.17 4.64 -10.07
N SER A 24 -2.32 3.77 -10.60
CA SER A 24 -1.33 3.01 -9.83
C SER A 24 0.05 3.64 -9.98
N ALA A 25 0.83 3.66 -8.90
CA ALA A 25 2.18 4.20 -8.94
C ALA A 25 3.14 3.23 -9.66
N PRO A 26 4.15 3.71 -10.42
CA PRO A 26 5.16 2.84 -11.01
C PRO A 26 5.88 1.99 -9.96
N PHE A 27 6.17 2.59 -8.80
CA PHE A 27 6.65 1.96 -7.57
C PHE A 27 5.91 2.59 -6.39
N LEU A 28 5.77 1.87 -5.28
CA LEU A 28 5.20 2.43 -4.06
C LEU A 28 6.12 3.55 -3.55
N PRO A 29 5.61 4.78 -3.31
CA PRO A 29 6.43 5.89 -2.84
C PRO A 29 7.01 5.60 -1.45
N MET A 30 8.28 5.94 -1.27
CA MET A 30 9.02 5.88 -0.01
C MET A 30 9.33 7.25 0.58
N SER A 31 9.02 8.32 -0.15
CA SER A 31 9.24 9.71 0.24
C SER A 31 8.06 10.62 -0.11
N ARG A 32 8.00 11.78 0.55
CA ARG A 32 7.03 12.84 0.19
C ARG A 32 7.24 13.37 -1.24
N ALA A 33 8.48 13.47 -1.69
CA ALA A 33 8.78 13.95 -3.04
C ALA A 33 8.17 13.02 -4.11
N GLU A 34 8.30 11.70 -3.95
CA GLU A 34 7.66 10.73 -4.85
C GLU A 34 6.13 10.80 -4.77
N MET A 35 5.56 11.06 -3.60
CA MET A 35 4.11 11.31 -3.48
C MET A 35 3.68 12.56 -4.24
N ASP A 36 4.46 13.64 -4.17
CA ASP A 36 4.19 14.89 -4.89
C ASP A 36 4.24 14.66 -6.42
N GLU A 37 5.18 13.86 -6.92
CA GLU A 37 5.26 13.45 -8.34
C GLU A 37 4.03 12.65 -8.79
N LEU A 38 3.44 11.86 -7.89
CA LEU A 38 2.19 11.12 -8.11
C LEU A 38 0.94 11.99 -7.91
N GLY A 39 1.09 13.23 -7.44
CA GLY A 39 -0.03 14.12 -7.10
C GLY A 39 -0.81 13.68 -5.85
N TRP A 40 -0.17 12.95 -4.93
CA TRP A 40 -0.77 12.44 -3.70
C TRP A 40 -0.45 13.37 -2.52
N ASP A 41 -1.49 13.89 -1.85
CA ASP A 41 -1.34 14.67 -0.62
C ASP A 41 -1.03 13.80 0.62
N SER A 42 -1.55 12.57 0.63
CA SER A 42 -1.38 11.58 1.70
C SER A 42 -1.51 10.16 1.16
N CYS A 43 -0.92 9.19 1.87
CA CYS A 43 -1.21 7.78 1.64
C CYS A 43 -2.51 7.40 2.38
N ASP A 44 -3.27 6.45 1.85
CA ASP A 44 -4.38 5.84 2.59
C ASP A 44 -3.85 4.71 3.48
N ILE A 45 -2.82 3.99 3.02
CA ILE A 45 -2.16 2.91 3.75
C ILE A 45 -0.66 3.08 3.64
N ILE A 46 0.06 2.86 4.74
CA ILE A 46 1.53 2.83 4.76
C ILE A 46 1.97 1.44 5.21
N LEU A 47 2.74 0.77 4.37
CA LEU A 47 3.39 -0.49 4.71
C LEU A 47 4.74 -0.20 5.37
N VAL A 48 5.02 -0.82 6.51
CA VAL A 48 6.32 -0.71 7.19
C VAL A 48 6.97 -2.09 7.17
N THR A 49 8.20 -2.18 6.68
CA THR A 49 8.93 -3.44 6.56
C THR A 49 10.39 -3.30 7.01
N GLY A 50 10.93 -4.34 7.64
CA GLY A 50 12.36 -4.44 7.97
C GLY A 50 13.21 -4.97 6.81
N ASP A 51 12.59 -5.37 5.70
CA ASP A 51 13.25 -5.83 4.48
C ASP A 51 13.45 -4.68 3.49
N ALA A 52 14.37 -4.83 2.54
CA ALA A 52 14.54 -3.89 1.45
C ALA A 52 13.29 -3.89 0.54
N TYR A 53 12.90 -2.72 0.04
CA TYR A 53 11.80 -2.66 -0.93
C TYR A 53 12.30 -3.12 -2.30
N VAL A 54 11.81 -4.29 -2.72
CA VAL A 54 11.93 -4.79 -4.09
C VAL A 54 10.52 -5.09 -4.58
N ASP A 55 10.10 -4.40 -5.64
CA ASP A 55 8.76 -4.56 -6.18
C ASP A 55 8.67 -5.80 -7.07
N HIS A 56 8.70 -6.97 -6.44
CA HIS A 56 8.69 -8.27 -7.10
C HIS A 56 7.71 -9.22 -6.40
N PRO A 57 6.94 -10.05 -7.14
CA PRO A 57 5.89 -10.92 -6.58
C PRO A 57 6.41 -12.01 -5.62
N SER A 58 7.72 -12.18 -5.46
CA SER A 58 8.30 -13.04 -4.42
C SER A 58 8.37 -12.35 -3.05
N PHE A 59 8.11 -11.04 -2.97
CA PHE A 59 8.18 -10.25 -1.75
C PHE A 59 6.76 -9.90 -1.27
N GLY A 60 6.45 -10.24 -0.01
CA GLY A 60 5.10 -10.12 0.53
C GLY A 60 4.56 -8.69 0.53
N MET A 61 5.39 -7.71 0.90
CA MET A 61 5.00 -6.29 0.88
C MET A 61 4.64 -5.79 -0.52
N ALA A 62 5.32 -6.27 -1.57
CA ALA A 62 5.00 -5.90 -2.94
C ALA A 62 3.62 -6.44 -3.34
N ILE A 63 3.34 -7.72 -3.06
CA ILE A 63 2.01 -8.32 -3.34
C ILE A 63 0.90 -7.58 -2.58
N ILE A 64 1.11 -7.31 -1.28
CA ILE A 64 0.13 -6.62 -0.45
C ILE A 64 -0.12 -5.21 -0.99
N GLY A 65 0.94 -4.45 -1.30
CA GLY A 65 0.81 -3.09 -1.83
C GLY A 65 0.08 -3.07 -3.16
N ARG A 66 0.45 -3.94 -4.10
CA ARG A 66 -0.20 -4.04 -5.42
C ARG A 66 -1.65 -4.50 -5.35
N LEU A 67 -1.98 -5.38 -4.41
CA LEU A 67 -3.38 -5.77 -4.17
C LEU A 67 -4.20 -4.58 -3.67
N LEU A 68 -3.68 -3.82 -2.71
CA LEU A 68 -4.35 -2.64 -2.17
C LEU A 68 -4.51 -1.54 -3.22
N GLU A 69 -3.48 -1.26 -4.03
CA GLU A 69 -3.59 -0.34 -5.17
C GLU A 69 -4.63 -0.80 -6.20
N ALA A 70 -4.72 -2.11 -6.49
CA ALA A 70 -5.74 -2.65 -7.40
C ALA A 70 -7.17 -2.42 -6.88
N HIS A 71 -7.33 -2.34 -5.55
CA HIS A 71 -8.57 -1.95 -4.88
C HIS A 71 -8.76 -0.43 -4.77
N GLY A 72 -7.83 0.38 -5.29
CA GLY A 72 -7.95 1.83 -5.43
C GLY A 72 -7.36 2.66 -4.30
N TYR A 73 -6.60 2.06 -3.39
CA TYR A 73 -5.93 2.77 -2.29
C TYR A 73 -4.59 3.35 -2.76
N ARG A 74 -4.22 4.52 -2.22
CA ARG A 74 -2.87 5.06 -2.33
C ARG A 74 -2.00 4.44 -1.25
N VAL A 75 -1.01 3.68 -1.67
CA VAL A 75 -0.18 2.89 -0.75
C VAL A 75 1.25 3.38 -0.81
N GLY A 76 1.80 3.78 0.33
CA GLY A 76 3.23 4.06 0.48
C GLY A 76 3.95 2.94 1.23
N ILE A 77 5.28 2.92 1.16
CA ILE A 77 6.09 1.95 1.89
C ILE A 77 7.26 2.62 2.60
N ILE A 78 7.51 2.23 3.85
CA ILE A 78 8.70 2.60 4.63
C ILE A 78 9.50 1.32 4.81
N ALA A 79 10.57 1.19 4.03
CA ALA A 79 11.47 0.05 4.09
C ALA A 79 12.69 0.36 4.95
N GLN A 80 13.04 -0.60 5.81
CA GLN A 80 14.19 -0.56 6.71
C GLN A 80 14.32 0.75 7.51
N PRO A 81 13.25 1.22 8.19
CA PRO A 81 13.38 2.41 9.03
C PRO A 81 14.37 2.17 10.16
N ASP A 82 15.12 3.21 10.54
CA ASP A 82 15.86 3.17 11.80
C ASP A 82 14.88 3.06 12.98
N TRP A 83 14.87 1.88 13.61
CA TRP A 83 13.98 1.54 14.72
C TRP A 83 14.22 2.37 15.99
N GLN A 84 15.36 3.07 16.09
CA GLN A 84 15.66 3.99 17.19
C GLN A 84 15.19 5.43 16.90
N ASN A 85 14.82 5.72 15.65
CA ASN A 85 14.42 7.06 15.22
C ASN A 85 12.96 7.09 14.76
N LYS A 86 12.08 7.66 15.61
CA LYS A 86 10.66 7.81 15.27
C LYS A 86 10.40 8.55 13.96
N ASN A 87 11.29 9.46 13.55
CA ASN A 87 11.07 10.28 12.35
C ASN A 87 11.09 9.42 11.09
N ASP A 88 11.79 8.28 11.10
CA ASP A 88 11.82 7.35 9.98
C ASP A 88 10.45 6.74 9.70
N PHE A 89 9.69 6.44 10.75
CA PHE A 89 8.31 5.96 10.65
C PHE A 89 7.31 7.06 10.25
N MET A 90 7.72 8.33 10.30
CA MET A 90 6.88 9.50 10.01
C MET A 90 7.17 10.12 8.64
N LYS A 91 8.12 9.58 7.86
CA LYS A 91 8.60 10.15 6.58
C LYS A 91 7.49 10.42 5.56
N LEU A 92 6.45 9.58 5.53
CA LEU A 92 5.32 9.72 4.61
C LEU A 92 4.15 10.54 5.17
N GLY A 93 4.26 11.04 6.39
CA GLY A 93 3.18 11.75 7.08
C GLY A 93 2.06 10.84 7.60
N LYS A 94 0.94 11.45 8.00
CA LYS A 94 -0.22 10.75 8.54
C LYS A 94 -1.07 10.17 7.39
N PRO A 95 -1.48 8.89 7.46
CA PRO A 95 -2.44 8.33 6.51
C PRO A 95 -3.88 8.82 6.75
N ASN A 96 -4.76 8.67 5.75
CA ASN A 96 -6.16 9.11 5.83
C ASN A 96 -7.08 8.22 6.66
#